data_AF-A0A965VEQ3-F1
#
_entry.id   AF-A0A965VEQ3-F1
#
_cell.length_a   1.000
_cell.length_b   1.000
_cell.length_c   1.000
_cell.angle_alpha   90.00
_cell.angle_beta   90.00
_cell.angle_gamma   90.00
#
_symmetry.space_group_name_H-M   'P 1'
#
loop_
_entity.id
_entity.type
_entity.pdbx_description
1 polymer ?
#
loop_
_entity_poly.entity_id
_entity_poly.type
_entity_poly.pdbx_seq_one_letter_code
_entity_poly.pdbx_strand_id
1 'polypeptide(L)'
;MLTVFDEGGLIVVSDDDDLWQMIVERRWRELFLGNGRNLHRRACFIPVGHALFECALIGHPRLHASCIRVRSDASRFSFATEKATRSSLAAIDELAALELAQREALMTPDHLHALPIWGLPGWHPRAGEEEFIADTAYFR
;
A
#
# COMPACT_ATOMS: atom_id res chain seq x y z
N MET A 1 5.13 -11.01 14.32
CA MET A 1 5.25 -9.85 13.42
C MET A 1 5.14 -10.24 11.95
N LEU A 2 5.71 -11.36 11.49
CA LEU A 2 5.40 -11.91 10.16
C LEU A 2 3.91 -12.26 9.99
N THR A 3 3.27 -12.79 11.04
CA THR A 3 1.83 -13.12 11.06
C THR A 3 0.88 -11.92 10.90
N VAL A 4 1.28 -10.73 11.36
CA VAL A 4 0.42 -9.52 11.20
C VAL A 4 0.50 -8.98 9.78
N PHE A 5 1.65 -9.10 9.13
CA PHE A 5 1.82 -8.77 7.71
C PHE A 5 1.13 -9.80 6.79
N ASP A 6 1.14 -11.07 7.17
CA ASP A 6 0.42 -12.14 6.46
C ASP A 6 -1.11 -12.03 6.56
N GLU A 7 -1.62 -11.35 7.59
CA GLU A 7 -3.06 -11.11 7.74
C GLU A 7 -3.51 -9.80 7.07
N GLY A 8 -2.75 -8.70 7.19
CA GLY A 8 -3.17 -7.37 6.71
C GLY A 8 -2.05 -6.49 6.17
N GLY A 9 -1.19 -7.05 5.33
CA GLY A 9 -0.02 -6.39 4.75
C GLY A 9 -0.33 -5.64 3.45
N LEU A 10 0.52 -4.67 3.11
CA LEU A 10 0.50 -3.99 1.82
C LEU A 10 1.94 -3.80 1.33
N ILE A 11 2.25 -4.32 0.14
CA ILE A 11 3.50 -4.03 -0.54
C ILE A 11 3.30 -2.76 -1.36
N VAL A 12 4.13 -1.76 -1.10
CA VAL A 12 4.21 -0.53 -1.88
C VAL A 12 5.43 -0.63 -2.77
N VAL A 13 5.20 -0.81 -4.07
CA VAL A 13 6.27 -0.84 -5.07
C VAL A 13 6.45 0.56 -5.61
N SER A 14 7.58 1.20 -5.28
CA SER A 14 7.90 2.55 -5.74
C SER A 14 9.39 2.86 -5.54
N ASP A 15 10.01 3.47 -6.54
CA ASP A 15 11.33 4.09 -6.46
C ASP A 15 11.27 5.56 -6.01
N ASP A 16 10.07 6.11 -5.85
CA ASP A 16 9.80 7.49 -5.47
C ASP A 16 9.95 7.69 -3.95
N ASP A 17 11.05 8.34 -3.55
CA ASP A 17 11.36 8.60 -2.15
C ASP A 17 10.40 9.61 -1.50
N ASP A 18 9.92 10.60 -2.26
CA ASP A 18 8.97 11.61 -1.75
C ASP A 18 7.63 10.96 -1.45
N LEU A 19 7.14 10.08 -2.33
CA LEU A 19 5.91 9.32 -2.09
C LEU A 19 6.03 8.43 -0.85
N TRP A 20 7.17 7.75 -0.69
CA TRP A 20 7.41 6.93 0.50
C TRP A 20 7.43 7.80 1.77
N GLN A 21 8.07 8.96 1.74
CA GLN A 21 8.11 9.86 2.88
C GLN A 21 6.72 10.37 3.27
N MET A 22 5.83 10.62 2.30
CA MET A 22 4.44 10.96 2.58
C MET A 22 3.71 9.85 3.36
N ILE A 23 4.04 8.57 3.12
CA ILE A 23 3.47 7.43 3.85
C ILE A 23 4.04 7.37 5.28
N VAL A 24 5.36 7.50 5.41
CA VAL A 24 6.05 7.46 6.71
C VAL A 24 5.57 8.59 7.63
N GLU A 25 5.46 9.81 7.09
CA GLU A 25 5.03 11.02 7.81
C GLU A 25 3.52 11.17 7.91
N ARG A 26 2.74 10.22 7.38
CA ARG A 26 1.27 10.26 7.39
C ARG A 26 0.66 11.49 6.72
N ARG A 27 1.30 11.99 5.66
CA ARG A 27 0.85 13.14 4.86
C ARG A 27 -0.25 12.75 3.89
N TRP A 28 -1.38 12.27 4.41
CA TRP A 28 -2.47 11.64 3.64
C TRP A 28 -3.09 12.55 2.58
N ARG A 29 -3.26 13.84 2.90
CA ARG A 29 -3.76 14.82 1.94
C ARG A 29 -2.85 14.93 0.71
N GLU A 30 -1.54 14.99 0.93
CA GLU A 30 -0.58 15.09 -0.17
C GLU A 30 -0.45 13.76 -0.93
N LEU A 31 -0.43 12.65 -0.20
CA LEU A 31 -0.40 11.32 -0.78
C LEU A 31 -1.61 11.07 -1.69
N PHE A 32 -2.83 11.31 -1.22
CA PHE A 32 -4.05 10.94 -1.95
C PHE A 32 -4.62 12.05 -2.82
N LEU A 33 -4.69 13.29 -2.33
CA LEU A 33 -5.24 14.41 -3.11
C LEU A 33 -4.19 15.02 -4.04
N GLY A 34 -2.96 15.21 -3.54
CA GLY A 34 -1.86 15.79 -4.32
C GLY A 34 -1.43 14.92 -5.50
N ASN A 35 -1.50 13.59 -5.33
CA ASN A 35 -1.20 12.65 -6.42
C ASN A 35 -2.43 12.24 -7.20
N GLY A 36 -3.63 12.22 -6.59
CA GLY A 36 -4.89 11.89 -7.23
C GLY A 36 -4.80 10.71 -8.19
N ARG A 37 -5.12 10.95 -9.46
CA ARG A 37 -5.01 9.94 -10.52
C ARG A 37 -3.58 9.55 -10.87
N ASN A 38 -2.55 10.33 -10.58
CA ASN A 38 -1.16 9.98 -10.88
C ASN A 38 -0.55 8.97 -9.91
N LEU A 39 -1.22 8.68 -8.79
CA LEU A 39 -0.70 7.77 -7.77
C LEU A 39 -0.37 6.38 -8.35
N HIS A 40 -1.17 5.86 -9.28
CA HIS A 40 -0.91 4.56 -9.95
C HIS A 40 0.33 4.57 -10.86
N ARG A 41 0.83 5.75 -11.26
CA ARG A 41 2.07 5.87 -12.05
C ARG A 41 3.31 5.91 -11.17
N ARG A 42 3.16 6.42 -9.95
CA ARG A 42 4.25 6.58 -8.98
C ARG A 42 4.43 5.37 -8.06
N ALA A 43 3.35 4.62 -7.82
CA ALA A 43 3.38 3.46 -6.96
C ALA A 43 2.38 2.38 -7.39
N CYS A 44 2.74 1.13 -7.13
CA CYS A 44 1.83 -0.01 -7.17
C CYS A 44 1.58 -0.50 -5.73
N PHE A 45 0.32 -0.77 -5.40
CA PHE A 45 -0.11 -1.20 -4.07
C PHE A 45 -0.65 -2.63 -4.17
N ILE A 46 0.03 -3.58 -3.55
CA ILE A 46 -0.33 -5.00 -3.59
C ILE A 46 -0.71 -5.46 -2.18
N PRO A 47 -2.00 -5.70 -1.91
CA PRO A 47 -2.43 -6.22 -0.62
C PRO A 47 -1.87 -7.65 -0.43
N VAL A 48 -1.42 -7.94 0.78
CA VAL A 48 -0.94 -9.26 1.22
C VAL A 48 -1.83 -9.68 2.39
N GLY A 49 -2.29 -10.93 2.34
CA GLY A 49 -3.19 -11.47 3.35
C GLY A 49 -4.67 -11.27 3.06
N HIS A 50 -5.50 -11.92 3.87
CA HIS A 50 -6.95 -11.93 3.69
C HIS A 50 -7.69 -10.85 4.49
N ALA A 51 -7.12 -10.35 5.59
CA ALA A 51 -7.83 -9.45 6.50
C ALA A 51 -8.13 -8.09 5.86
N LEU A 52 -7.32 -7.59 4.92
CA LEU A 52 -7.67 -6.36 4.20
C LEU A 52 -8.94 -6.53 3.36
N PHE A 53 -9.12 -7.68 2.71
CA PHE A 53 -10.32 -7.96 1.93
C PHE A 53 -11.53 -8.22 2.83
N GLU A 54 -11.36 -8.99 3.90
CA GLU A 54 -12.43 -9.28 4.87
C GLU A 54 -12.89 -8.01 5.60
N CYS A 55 -11.96 -7.17 6.06
CA CYS A 55 -12.29 -5.90 6.69
C CYS A 55 -12.90 -4.90 5.71
N ALA A 56 -12.52 -4.95 4.44
CA ALA A 56 -13.14 -4.11 3.41
C ALA A 56 -14.60 -4.53 3.15
N LEU A 57 -14.90 -5.84 3.18
CA LEU A 57 -16.26 -6.36 3.01
C LEU A 57 -17.21 -5.93 4.14
N ILE A 58 -16.71 -5.79 5.37
CA ILE A 58 -17.49 -5.30 6.52
C ILE A 58 -17.50 -3.77 6.66
N GLY A 59 -16.79 -3.04 5.78
CA GLY A 59 -16.77 -1.59 5.76
C GLY A 59 -16.13 -0.94 6.99
N HIS A 60 -15.14 -1.60 7.62
CA HIS A 60 -14.55 -1.08 8.85
C HIS A 60 -13.81 0.25 8.58
N PRO A 61 -14.18 1.37 9.22
CA PRO A 61 -13.64 2.69 8.89
C PRO A 61 -12.13 2.83 9.20
N ARG A 62 -11.63 2.06 10.17
CA ARG A 62 -10.21 2.03 10.55
C ARG A 62 -9.49 0.86 9.91
N LEU A 63 -9.45 0.83 8.58
CA LEU A 63 -8.73 -0.21 7.86
C LEU A 63 -7.35 0.32 7.44
N HIS A 64 -6.35 -0.05 8.21
CA HIS A 64 -4.95 0.29 7.96
C HIS A 64 -4.18 -0.96 7.59
N ALA A 65 -3.42 -0.90 6.51
CA ALA A 65 -2.50 -1.96 6.14
C ALA A 65 -1.11 -1.70 6.73
N SER A 66 -0.45 -2.78 7.14
CA SER A 66 0.96 -2.73 7.53
C SER A 66 1.82 -2.73 6.26
N CYS A 67 2.48 -1.62 5.98
CA CYS A 67 3.15 -1.43 4.69
C CYS A 67 4.64 -1.71 4.73
N ILE A 68 5.14 -2.34 3.67
CA ILE A 68 6.56 -2.40 3.34
C ILE A 68 6.79 -1.77 1.97
N ARG A 69 8.00 -1.22 1.78
CA ARG A 69 8.42 -0.69 0.47
C ARG A 69 9.33 -1.67 -0.24
N VAL A 70 9.03 -1.90 -1.52
CA VAL A 70 9.93 -2.52 -2.49
C VAL A 70 10.37 -1.45 -3.48
N ARG A 71 11.68 -1.20 -3.57
CA ARG A 71 12.21 -0.18 -4.49
C ARG A 71 12.26 -0.72 -5.91
N SER A 72 11.28 -0.34 -6.72
CA SER A 72 11.22 -0.65 -8.16
C SER A 72 10.30 0.33 -8.86
N ASP A 73 10.56 0.58 -10.14
CA ASP A 73 9.69 1.37 -11.01
C ASP A 73 8.33 0.65 -11.16
N ALA A 74 7.27 1.30 -10.67
CA ALA A 74 5.91 0.77 -10.69
C ALA A 74 5.40 0.51 -12.12
N SER A 75 5.89 1.24 -13.12
CA SER A 75 5.47 1.09 -14.52
C SER A 75 5.90 -0.22 -15.17
N ARG A 76 6.86 -0.93 -14.54
CA ARG A 76 7.33 -2.26 -14.98
C ARG A 76 6.27 -3.35 -14.77
N PHE A 77 5.26 -3.10 -13.95
CA PHE A 77 4.23 -4.06 -13.63
C PHE A 77 2.95 -3.75 -14.40
N SER A 78 2.37 -4.79 -15.01
CA SER A 78 1.15 -4.68 -15.79
C SER A 78 0.15 -5.74 -15.35
N PHE A 79 -1.06 -5.28 -15.04
CA PHE A 79 -2.18 -6.12 -14.61
C PHE A 79 -3.26 -6.24 -15.69
N ALA A 80 -2.90 -5.95 -16.96
CA ALA A 80 -3.85 -5.89 -18.07
C ALA A 80 -4.32 -7.27 -18.56
N THR A 81 -3.56 -8.34 -18.30
CA THR A 81 -3.91 -9.72 -18.68
C THR A 81 -3.55 -10.66 -17.55
N GLU A 82 -4.22 -11.81 -17.47
CA GLU A 82 -3.93 -12.81 -16.44
C GLU A 82 -2.45 -13.25 -16.44
N LYS A 83 -1.87 -13.47 -17.63
CA LYS A 83 -0.45 -13.84 -17.76
C LYS A 83 0.47 -12.72 -17.26
N ALA A 84 0.21 -11.47 -17.67
CA ALA A 84 1.00 -10.31 -17.22
C ALA A 84 0.87 -10.09 -15.71
N THR A 85 -0.33 -10.29 -15.16
CA THR A 85 -0.58 -10.25 -13.71
C THR A 85 0.24 -11.30 -12.98
N ARG A 86 0.19 -12.57 -13.41
CA ARG A 86 0.99 -13.64 -12.76
C ARG A 86 2.48 -13.35 -12.80
N SER A 87 3.01 -12.92 -13.94
CA SER A 87 4.43 -12.56 -14.07
C SER A 87 4.80 -11.35 -13.21
N SER A 88 3.94 -10.33 -13.14
CA SER A 88 4.14 -9.14 -12.30
C SER A 88 4.14 -9.51 -10.82
N LEU A 89 3.18 -10.32 -10.37
CA LEU A 89 3.11 -10.79 -8.99
C LEU A 89 4.32 -11.63 -8.60
N ALA A 90 4.77 -12.54 -9.47
CA ALA A 90 5.97 -13.35 -9.21
C ALA A 90 7.23 -12.48 -9.07
N ALA A 91 7.39 -11.47 -9.92
CA ALA A 91 8.51 -10.54 -9.83
C ALA A 91 8.44 -9.65 -8.56
N ILE A 92 7.25 -9.21 -8.16
CA ILE A 92 7.05 -8.46 -6.92
C ILE A 92 7.35 -9.33 -5.71
N ASP A 93 6.90 -10.58 -5.72
CA ASP A 93 7.15 -11.56 -4.65
C ASP A 93 8.65 -11.82 -4.47
N GLU A 94 9.38 -12.04 -5.55
CA GLU A 94 10.83 -12.23 -5.51
C GLU A 94 11.56 -11.00 -4.95
N LEU A 95 11.18 -9.80 -5.40
CA LEU A 95 11.75 -8.54 -4.90
C LEU A 95 11.40 -8.31 -3.43
N ALA A 96 10.17 -8.61 -3.02
CA ALA A 96 9.73 -8.52 -1.64
C ALA A 96 10.49 -9.52 -0.76
N ALA A 97 10.64 -10.77 -1.19
CA ALA A 97 11.41 -11.78 -0.48
C ALA A 97 12.88 -11.34 -0.31
N LEU A 98 13.49 -10.76 -1.34
CA LEU A 98 14.85 -10.22 -1.25
C LEU A 98 14.95 -9.06 -0.27
N GLU A 99 14.02 -8.10 -0.32
CA GLU A 99 13.94 -6.98 0.63
C GLU A 99 13.76 -7.47 2.06
N LEU A 100 12.88 -8.45 2.28
CA LEU A 100 12.62 -9.04 3.59
C LEU A 100 13.81 -9.85 4.10
N ALA A 101 14.53 -10.57 3.23
CA ALA A 101 15.73 -11.32 3.59
C ALA A 101 16.91 -10.41 3.95
N GLN A 102 17.06 -9.27 3.26
CA GLN A 102 18.06 -8.26 3.60
C GLN A 102 17.71 -7.47 4.87
N ARG A 103 16.41 -7.35 5.16
CA ARG A 103 15.89 -6.77 6.40
C ARG A 103 15.73 -7.87 7.44
N GLU A 104 16.83 -8.28 8.08
CA GLU A 104 16.81 -9.00 9.37
C GLU A 104 15.94 -8.29 10.46
N ALA A 105 15.43 -7.08 10.17
CA ALA A 105 14.71 -6.16 11.04
C ALA A 105 13.17 -6.12 10.90
N LEU A 106 12.49 -7.16 10.40
CA LEU A 106 11.03 -7.32 10.58
C LEU A 106 10.61 -7.51 12.06
N MET A 107 11.57 -7.48 12.98
CA MET A 107 11.39 -7.63 14.42
C MET A 107 11.08 -6.32 15.17
N THR A 108 10.99 -5.17 14.48
CA THR A 108 10.68 -3.88 15.12
C THR A 108 9.44 -3.20 14.53
N PRO A 109 8.46 -2.77 15.35
CA PRO A 109 7.21 -2.13 14.90
C PRO A 109 7.40 -0.92 14.00
N ASP A 110 8.53 -0.23 14.10
CA ASP A 110 8.82 1.03 13.40
C ASP A 110 8.98 0.87 11.88
N HIS A 111 9.14 -0.37 11.39
CA HIS A 111 9.26 -0.65 9.95
C HIS A 111 7.93 -0.97 9.26
N LEU A 112 6.83 -1.11 10.01
CA LEU A 112 5.49 -1.32 9.47
C LEU A 112 4.71 -0.01 9.55
N HIS A 113 4.64 0.70 8.42
CA HIS A 113 3.87 1.95 8.36
C HIS A 113 2.40 1.63 8.12
N ALA A 114 1.53 2.16 8.97
CA ALA A 114 0.09 2.02 8.82
C ALA A 114 -0.42 2.93 7.69
N LEU A 115 -0.90 2.34 6.59
CA LEU A 115 -1.51 3.07 5.47
C LEU A 115 -3.03 2.88 5.47
N PRO A 116 -3.83 3.96 5.52
CA PRO A 116 -5.28 3.86 5.41
C PRO A 116 -5.68 3.50 3.97
N ILE A 117 -6.19 2.29 3.76
CA ILE A 117 -6.41 1.77 2.40
C ILE A 117 -7.57 2.47 1.68
N TRP A 118 -8.48 3.09 2.43
CA TRP A 118 -9.63 3.82 1.88
C TRP A 118 -9.24 5.07 1.06
N GLY A 119 -8.02 5.57 1.23
CA GLY A 119 -7.50 6.65 0.40
C GLY A 119 -7.01 6.17 -0.98
N LEU A 120 -6.79 4.86 -1.16
CA LEU A 120 -6.30 4.32 -2.41
C LEU A 120 -7.37 4.44 -3.52
N PRO A 121 -6.98 4.82 -4.74
CA PRO A 121 -7.91 4.89 -5.87
C PRO A 121 -8.63 3.55 -6.10
N GLY A 122 -9.96 3.61 -6.19
CA GLY A 122 -10.81 2.44 -6.45
C GLY A 122 -11.22 1.63 -5.22
N TRP A 123 -10.70 1.93 -4.03
CA TRP A 123 -11.05 1.22 -2.79
C TRP A 123 -12.27 1.80 -2.07
N HIS A 124 -12.51 3.11 -2.20
CA HIS A 124 -13.69 3.76 -1.64
C HIS A 124 -14.31 4.74 -2.65
N PRO A 125 -15.64 4.86 -2.74
CA PRO A 125 -16.29 5.78 -3.68
C PRO A 125 -15.89 7.24 -3.47
N ARG A 126 -15.62 7.61 -2.21
CA ARG A 126 -15.22 8.96 -1.78
C ARG A 126 -13.69 9.18 -1.82
N ALA A 127 -12.92 8.20 -2.28
CA ALA A 127 -11.47 8.35 -2.41
C ALA A 127 -11.16 9.51 -3.37
N GLY A 128 -10.41 10.50 -2.90
CA GLY A 128 -10.11 11.72 -3.65
C GLY A 128 -10.99 12.94 -3.31
N GLU A 129 -12.00 12.79 -2.45
CA GLU A 129 -12.73 13.91 -1.86
C GLU A 129 -11.93 14.52 -0.72
N GLU A 130 -11.81 15.85 -0.69
CA GLU A 130 -11.05 16.55 0.34
C GLU A 130 -11.66 16.36 1.73
N GLU A 131 -12.99 16.42 1.83
CA GLU A 131 -13.74 16.23 3.07
C GLU A 131 -13.58 14.81 3.62
N PHE A 132 -13.43 13.82 2.73
CA PHE A 132 -13.23 12.42 3.14
C PHE A 132 -11.81 12.19 3.66
N ILE A 133 -10.79 12.70 2.96
CA ILE A 133 -9.39 12.58 3.41
C ILE A 133 -9.13 13.39 4.69
N ALA A 134 -9.93 14.44 4.95
CA ALA A 134 -9.90 15.19 6.22
C ALA A 134 -10.56 14.45 7.41
N ASP A 135 -11.27 13.34 7.17
CA ASP A 135 -11.97 12.61 8.22
C ASP A 135 -11.00 11.77 9.07
N THR A 136 -10.74 12.23 10.29
CA THR A 136 -9.87 11.56 11.27
C THR A 136 -10.42 10.24 11.83
N ALA A 137 -11.65 9.85 11.48
CA ALA A 137 -12.15 8.50 11.70
C ALA A 137 -11.45 7.50 10.77
N TYR A 138 -11.07 7.93 9.57
CA TYR A 138 -10.45 7.12 8.51
C TYR A 138 -8.94 7.40 8.35
N PHE A 139 -8.51 8.66 8.51
CA PHE A 139 -7.13 9.11 8.23
C PHE A 139 -6.51 9.78 9.47
N ARG A 140 -5.66 9.06 10.22
CA ARG A 140 -4.94 9.53 11.42
C ARG A 140 -3.43 9.47 11.28
#